data_AF-A0A2D7V2A3-F1
#
_entry.id   AF-A0A2D7V2A3-F1
#
_cell.length_a   1.000
_cell.length_b   1.000
_cell.length_c   1.000
_cell.angle_alpha   90.00
_cell.angle_beta   90.00
_cell.angle_gamma   90.00
#
_symmetry.space_group_name_H-M   'P 1'
#
loop_
_entity.id
_entity.type
_entity.pdbx_description
1 polymer ?
#
loop_
_entity_poly.entity_id
_entity_poly.type
_entity_poly.pdbx_seq_one_letter_code
_entity_poly.pdbx_strand_id
1 'polypeptide(L)'
;MIEILAQAQEAAQSPETAQAVAEGISGSIQGGLGCLGAAIGVGIVGMKAAEAVGRNPDAKGAILIQSILGMALAEAVAFYALFL
;
A
#
# COMPACT_ATOMS: atom_id res chain seq x y z
N MET A 1 -34.31 30.81 8.57
CA MET A 1 -34.42 30.13 7.25
C MET A 1 -33.15 30.27 6.43
N ILE A 2 -32.47 31.43 6.44
CA ILE A 2 -31.18 31.63 5.74
C ILE A 2 -30.03 30.80 6.37
N GLU A 3 -29.98 30.65 7.69
CA GLU A 3 -28.93 29.86 8.36
C GLU A 3 -28.99 28.36 8.06
N ILE A 4 -30.19 27.81 7.86
CA ILE A 4 -30.38 26.39 7.51
C ILE A 4 -29.91 26.09 6.07
N LEU A 5 -30.06 27.07 5.17
CA LEU A 5 -29.55 26.99 3.81
C LEU A 5 -28.02 27.15 3.78
N ALA A 6 -27.47 28.00 4.65
CA ALA A 6 -26.01 28.16 4.80
C ALA A 6 -25.35 26.88 5.35
N GLN A 7 -25.93 26.26 6.38
CA GLN A 7 -25.44 24.98 6.93
C GLN A 7 -25.52 23.84 5.92
N ALA A 8 -26.53 23.83 5.05
CA ALA A 8 -26.65 22.84 3.98
C ALA A 8 -25.57 23.00 2.88
N GLN A 9 -25.18 24.24 2.56
CA GLN A 9 -24.07 24.50 1.62
C GLN A 9 -22.71 24.11 2.20
N GLU A 10 -22.49 24.33 3.50
CA GLU A 10 -21.22 24.02 4.16
C GLU A 10 -21.02 22.50 4.33
N ALA A 11 -22.09 21.74 4.59
CA ALA A 11 -22.05 20.28 4.60
C ALA A 11 -21.71 19.69 3.22
N ALA A 12 -22.24 20.28 2.14
CA ALA A 12 -21.97 19.87 0.76
C ALA A 12 -20.57 20.24 0.25
N GLN A 13 -19.91 21.21 0.89
CA GLN A 13 -18.54 21.64 0.59
C GLN A 13 -17.50 21.03 1.55
N SER A 14 -17.93 20.16 2.48
CA SER A 14 -17.01 19.44 3.33
C SER A 14 -16.04 18.60 2.47
N PRO A 15 -14.71 18.71 2.68
CA PRO A 15 -13.72 18.03 1.84
C PRO A 15 -13.91 16.49 1.82
N GLU A 16 -14.53 15.95 2.87
CA GLU A 16 -14.90 14.54 3.03
C GLU A 16 -15.94 14.09 1.99
N THR A 17 -16.97 14.89 1.71
CA THR A 17 -17.97 14.58 0.67
C THR A 17 -17.43 14.72 -0.74
N ALA A 18 -16.51 15.66 -1.00
CA ALA A 18 -15.90 15.85 -2.32
C ALA A 18 -14.94 14.70 -2.70
N GLN A 19 -14.21 14.16 -1.73
CA GLN A 19 -13.33 13.00 -1.93
C GLN A 19 -14.12 11.73 -2.21
N ALA A 20 -15.24 11.52 -1.51
CA ALA A 20 -16.11 10.36 -1.69
C ALA A 20 -16.76 10.25 -3.09
N VAL A 21 -16.93 11.35 -3.83
CA VAL A 21 -17.48 11.32 -5.21
C VAL A 21 -16.40 11.18 -6.29
N ALA A 22 -15.13 11.43 -5.95
CA ALA A 22 -14.00 11.25 -6.87
C ALA A 22 -13.55 9.78 -6.99
N GLU A 23 -13.98 8.92 -6.06
CA GLU A 23 -13.68 7.49 -6.00
C GLU A 23 -14.52 6.67 -6.99
N GLY A 24 -14.42 6.97 -8.28
CA GLY A 24 -14.68 5.97 -9.32
C GLY A 24 -13.56 4.92 -9.38
N ILE A 25 -13.60 3.99 -10.34
CA ILE A 25 -12.51 3.03 -10.64
C ILE A 25 -11.13 3.72 -10.79
N SER A 26 -11.11 5.02 -11.09
CA SER A 26 -9.92 5.87 -11.19
C SER A 26 -9.31 6.30 -9.85
N GLY A 27 -10.06 6.29 -8.74
CA GLY A 27 -9.62 6.85 -7.46
C GLY A 27 -8.50 6.05 -6.77
N SER A 28 -8.30 4.79 -7.14
CA SER A 28 -7.36 3.88 -6.46
C SER A 28 -6.32 3.25 -7.39
N ILE A 29 -6.15 3.72 -8.63
CA ILE A 29 -5.15 3.15 -9.56
C ILE A 29 -3.72 3.29 -9.00
N GLN A 30 -3.39 4.42 -8.38
CA GLN A 30 -2.07 4.65 -7.78
C GLN A 30 -1.78 3.64 -6.66
N GLY A 31 -2.69 3.53 -5.68
CA GLY A 31 -2.57 2.58 -4.58
C GLY A 31 -2.55 1.13 -5.07
N GLY A 32 -3.42 0.79 -6.02
CA GLY A 32 -3.49 -0.53 -6.63
C GLY A 32 -2.19 -0.94 -7.34
N LEU A 33 -1.60 -0.04 -8.14
CA LEU A 33 -0.32 -0.29 -8.81
C LEU A 33 0.85 -0.36 -7.81
N GLY A 34 0.85 0.48 -6.78
CA GLY A 34 1.85 0.44 -5.71
C GLY A 34 1.81 -0.88 -4.93
N CYS A 35 0.62 -1.31 -4.51
CA CYS A 35 0.42 -2.59 -3.84
C CYS A 35 0.76 -3.77 -4.75
N LEU A 36 0.44 -3.71 -6.05
CA LEU A 36 0.81 -4.75 -7.01
C LEU A 36 2.33 -4.89 -7.13
N GLY A 37 3.05 -3.77 -7.24
CA GLY A 37 4.51 -3.75 -7.27
C GLY A 37 5.13 -4.34 -6.01
N ALA A 38 4.62 -3.96 -4.83
CA ALA A 38 5.08 -4.48 -3.55
C ALA A 38 4.81 -5.99 -3.42
N ALA A 39 3.61 -6.47 -3.79
CA ALA A 39 3.25 -7.88 -3.74
C ALA A 39 4.18 -8.74 -4.61
N ILE A 40 4.53 -8.27 -5.81
CA ILE A 40 5.49 -8.94 -6.69
C ILE A 40 6.88 -8.96 -6.05
N GLY A 41 7.34 -7.82 -5.53
CA GLY A 41 8.64 -7.70 -4.86
C GLY A 41 8.77 -8.66 -3.68
N VAL A 42 7.80 -8.64 -2.77
CA VAL A 42 7.74 -9.54 -1.60
C VAL A 42 7.68 -11.01 -2.04
N GLY A 43 6.88 -11.33 -3.05
CA GLY A 43 6.78 -12.69 -3.60
C GLY A 43 8.12 -13.22 -4.12
N ILE A 44 8.87 -12.39 -4.87
CA ILE A 44 10.20 -12.76 -5.38
C ILE A 44 11.19 -12.97 -4.23
N VAL A 45 11.22 -12.07 -3.25
CA VAL A 45 12.09 -12.21 -2.07
C VAL A 45 11.76 -13.49 -1.31
N GLY A 46 10.48 -13.80 -1.10
CA GLY A 46 10.04 -15.03 -0.43
C GLY A 46 10.46 -16.30 -1.19
N MET A 47 10.24 -16.33 -2.50
CA MET A 47 10.68 -17.46 -3.35
C MET A 47 12.19 -17.69 -3.26
N LYS A 48 12.99 -16.62 -3.39
CA LYS A 48 14.46 -16.72 -3.31
C LYS A 48 14.96 -17.08 -1.93
N ALA A 49 14.31 -16.60 -0.88
CA ALA A 49 14.62 -16.99 0.49
C ALA A 49 14.37 -18.49 0.72
N ALA A 50 13.23 -19.02 0.24
CA ALA A 50 12.92 -20.45 0.36
C ALA A 50 13.94 -21.33 -0.40
N GLU A 51 14.30 -20.96 -1.63
CA GLU A 51 15.37 -21.64 -2.39
C GLU A 51 16.72 -21.58 -1.67
N ALA A 52 17.08 -20.43 -1.11
CA ALA A 52 18.35 -20.22 -0.43
C ALA A 52 18.44 -21.06 0.85
N VAL A 53 17.38 -21.12 1.65
CA VAL A 53 17.30 -21.94 2.86
C VAL A 53 17.36 -23.43 2.51
N GLY A 54 16.65 -23.86 1.46
CA GLY A 54 16.68 -25.25 1.01
C GLY A 54 18.07 -25.71 0.56
N ARG A 55 18.87 -24.82 -0.04
CA ARG A 55 20.26 -25.10 -0.44
C ARG A 55 21.27 -24.95 0.71
N ASN A 56 21.00 -24.08 1.67
CA ASN A 56 21.92 -23.74 2.76
C ASN A 56 21.17 -23.69 4.11
N PRO A 57 20.79 -24.85 4.67
CA PRO A 57 19.96 -24.90 5.88
C PRO A 57 20.65 -24.30 7.12
N ASP A 58 21.98 -24.37 7.18
CA ASP A 58 22.77 -23.79 8.29
C ASP A 58 22.73 -22.26 8.29
N ALA A 59 22.50 -21.63 7.14
CA ALA A 59 22.44 -20.19 6.98
C ALA A 59 21.02 -19.61 7.14
N LYS A 60 20.02 -20.41 7.53
CA LYS A 60 18.60 -20.01 7.58
C LYS A 60 18.33 -18.71 8.35
N GLY A 61 19.06 -18.48 9.45
CA GLY A 61 18.91 -17.27 10.27
C GLY A 61 19.35 -16.00 9.53
N ALA A 62 20.51 -16.06 8.87
CA ALA A 62 21.02 -14.94 8.08
C ALA A 62 20.13 -14.65 6.87
N ILE A 63 19.64 -15.71 6.21
CA ILE A 63 18.71 -15.58 5.08
C ILE A 63 17.39 -14.94 5.53
N LEU A 64 16.84 -15.36 6.67
CA LEU A 64 15.60 -14.80 7.24
C LEU A 64 15.74 -13.29 7.52
N ILE A 65 16.87 -12.86 8.12
CA ILE A 65 17.09 -11.44 8.42
C ILE A 65 17.15 -10.63 7.12
N GLN A 66 17.94 -11.08 6.14
CA GLN A 66 18.04 -10.42 4.84
C GLN A 66 16.71 -10.38 4.09
N SER A 67 15.92 -11.46 4.14
CA SER A 67 14.63 -11.51 3.46
C SER A 67 13.59 -10.61 4.13
N ILE A 68 13.56 -10.51 5.47
CA ILE A 68 12.70 -9.55 6.18
C ILE A 68 13.05 -8.11 5.78
N LEU A 69 14.33 -7.76 5.71
CA LEU A 69 14.76 -6.43 5.28
C LEU A 69 14.35 -6.15 3.82
N GLY A 70 14.54 -7.13 2.93
CA GLY A 70 14.12 -7.02 1.53
C GLY A 70 12.60 -6.85 1.36
N MET A 71 11.81 -7.62 2.11
CA MET A 71 10.34 -7.49 2.10
C MET A 71 9.90 -6.15 2.68
N ALA A 72 10.53 -5.68 3.77
CA ALA A 72 10.21 -4.40 4.38
C ALA A 72 10.48 -3.22 3.43
N LEU A 73 11.57 -3.25 2.65
CA LEU A 73 11.81 -2.25 1.61
C LEU A 73 10.77 -2.31 0.48
N ALA A 74 10.33 -3.49 0.08
CA ALA A 74 9.29 -3.64 -0.95
C ALA A 74 7.93 -3.11 -0.45
N GLU A 75 7.56 -3.43 0.80
CA GLU A 75 6.35 -2.93 1.47
C GLU A 75 6.35 -1.40 1.65
N ALA A 76 7.52 -0.80 1.91
CA ALA A 76 7.62 0.66 2.04
C ALA A 76 7.12 1.41 0.80
N VAL A 77 7.30 0.84 -0.40
CA VAL A 77 6.80 1.42 -1.65
C VAL A 77 5.27 1.41 -1.71
N ALA A 78 4.61 0.36 -1.20
CA ALA A 78 3.14 0.32 -1.12
C ALA A 78 2.62 1.40 -0.17
N PHE A 79 3.27 1.59 0.98
CA PHE A 79 2.88 2.66 1.90
C PHE A 79 3.03 4.05 1.29
N TYR A 80 4.12 4.30 0.55
CA TYR A 80 4.24 5.56 -0.20
C TYR A 80 3.14 5.72 -1.25
N ALA A 81 2.74 4.65 -1.96
CA ALA A 81 1.70 4.74 -2.97
C ALA A 81 0.29 4.92 -2.40
N LEU A 82 0.02 4.44 -1.19
CA LEU A 82 -1.28 4.52 -0.52
C LEU A 82 -1.52 5.84 0.21
N PHE A 83 -0.46 6.50 0.69
CA PHE A 83 -0.57 7.68 1.55
C PHE A 83 -0.07 8.99 0.92
N LEU A 84 0.44 8.94 -0.32
CA LEU A 84 0.85 10.12 -1.10
C LEU A 84 -0.26 10.55 -2.06
#